data_AF-A0A9X2FBL2-F1
#
_entry.id   AF-A0A9X2FBL2-F1
#
_cell.length_a   1.000
_cell.length_b   1.000
_cell.length_c   1.000
_cell.angle_alpha   90.00
_cell.angle_beta   90.00
_cell.angle_gamma   90.00
#
_symmetry.space_group_name_H-M   'P 1'
#
loop_
_entity.id
_entity.type
_entity.pdbx_description
1 polymer ?
#
loop_
_entity_poly.entity_id
_entity_poly.type
_entity_poly.pdbx_seq_one_letter_code
_entity_poly.pdbx_strand_id
1 'polypeptide(L)'
;MTFLLKQTRHRDYTGFEELANTITHGLAALFAAVGMILLGMWAWQSGNIWHLVGTCVFGLTMVVLYAASTIYHAVPEAMQSAKCRWQRYDQSAIFLLIAGSYTPFILSNMRTPIGWTLLAFVWIVALVGIVGELTERTNSTKIRVGIYLLMGWSCLMAIGPILEVIPAAGMGLIALGGAAYSLGVVFFLWRQLRYHHAVWHLFVIAGTAFHYMAVVYYVLPAAVA
;
A
#
# COMPACT_ATOMS: atom_id res chain seq x y z
N MET A 1 12.86 -26.75 -28.71
CA MET A 1 13.15 -25.99 -27.47
C MET A 1 12.04 -24.97 -27.24
N THR A 2 10.78 -25.44 -27.24
CA THR A 2 9.58 -24.58 -27.34
C THR A 2 8.40 -25.19 -26.56
N PHE A 3 8.68 -26.03 -25.55
CA PHE A 3 7.65 -26.80 -24.84
C PHE A 3 7.89 -26.88 -23.32
N LEU A 4 8.79 -26.07 -22.78
CA LEU A 4 9.15 -26.06 -21.34
C LEU A 4 8.82 -24.74 -20.64
N LEU A 5 7.80 -24.02 -21.11
CA LEU A 5 7.10 -23.04 -20.28
C LEU A 5 5.87 -23.71 -19.69
N LYS A 6 6.10 -24.66 -18.78
CA LYS A 6 5.08 -25.10 -17.84
C LYS A 6 4.89 -23.98 -16.82
N GLN A 7 4.25 -22.92 -17.30
CA GLN A 7 3.70 -21.82 -16.52
C GLN A 7 2.92 -22.45 -15.39
N THR A 8 3.42 -22.29 -14.18
CA THR A 8 2.80 -22.79 -12.95
C THR A 8 1.49 -22.02 -12.76
N ARG A 9 0.42 -22.55 -13.38
CA ARG A 9 -1.00 -22.16 -13.30
C ARG A 9 -1.27 -20.86 -12.53
N HIS A 10 -1.17 -19.73 -13.23
CA HIS A 10 -2.00 -18.59 -12.92
C HIS A 10 -3.38 -18.85 -13.56
N ARG A 11 -4.46 -18.62 -12.81
CA ARG A 11 -5.78 -18.52 -13.42
C ARG A 11 -5.80 -17.17 -14.10
N ASP A 12 -5.88 -17.16 -15.41
CA ASP A 12 -6.02 -15.91 -16.15
C ASP A 12 -7.39 -15.31 -15.80
N TYR A 13 -7.41 -14.01 -15.52
CA TYR A 13 -8.64 -13.31 -15.19
C TYR A 13 -9.53 -13.25 -16.42
N THR A 14 -10.83 -13.43 -16.22
CA THR A 14 -11.79 -13.16 -17.31
C THR A 14 -11.80 -11.67 -17.65
N GLY A 15 -12.19 -11.29 -18.87
CA GLY A 15 -12.29 -9.87 -19.25
C GLY A 15 -13.18 -9.04 -18.32
N PHE A 16 -14.23 -9.64 -17.75
CA PHE A 16 -15.06 -8.99 -16.74
C PHE A 16 -14.37 -8.83 -15.37
N GLU A 17 -13.50 -9.77 -14.99
CA GLU A 17 -12.70 -9.65 -13.77
C GLU A 17 -11.62 -8.58 -13.95
N GLU A 18 -10.96 -8.50 -15.11
CA GLU A 18 -10.03 -7.42 -15.44
C GLU A 18 -10.71 -6.05 -15.44
N LEU A 19 -11.91 -5.96 -16.00
CA LEU A 19 -12.71 -4.73 -15.96
C LEU A 19 -13.04 -4.32 -14.52
N ALA A 20 -13.48 -5.25 -13.68
CA ALA A 20 -13.79 -4.97 -12.28
C ALA A 20 -12.53 -4.51 -11.51
N ASN A 21 -11.39 -5.16 -11.73
CA ASN A 21 -10.12 -4.79 -11.14
C ASN A 21 -9.68 -3.38 -11.58
N THR A 22 -9.83 -3.07 -12.88
CA THR A 22 -9.51 -1.77 -13.47
C THR A 22 -10.40 -0.66 -12.90
N ILE A 23 -11.73 -0.87 -12.81
CA ILE A 23 -12.66 0.14 -12.31
C ILE A 23 -12.42 0.40 -10.82
N THR A 24 -12.27 -0.65 -10.01
CA THR A 24 -12.09 -0.51 -8.55
C THR A 24 -10.85 0.31 -8.21
N HIS A 25 -9.69 -0.02 -8.78
CA HIS A 25 -8.47 0.75 -8.55
C HIS A 25 -8.40 2.04 -9.36
N GLY A 26 -9.08 2.14 -10.50
CA GLY A 26 -9.16 3.37 -11.28
C GLY A 26 -9.89 4.47 -10.52
N LEU A 27 -11.02 4.15 -9.89
CA LEU A 27 -11.72 5.08 -8.99
C LEU A 27 -10.87 5.40 -7.75
N ALA A 28 -10.19 4.41 -7.18
CA ALA A 28 -9.28 4.62 -6.06
C ALA A 28 -8.11 5.55 -6.42
N ALA A 29 -7.59 5.50 -7.65
CA ALA A 29 -6.52 6.38 -8.13
C ALA A 29 -6.98 7.84 -8.19
N LEU A 30 -8.21 8.08 -8.67
CA LEU A 30 -8.80 9.42 -8.67
C LEU A 30 -8.99 9.94 -7.25
N PHE A 31 -9.56 9.13 -6.35
CA PHE A 31 -9.73 9.51 -4.95
C PHE A 31 -8.39 9.72 -4.23
N ALA A 32 -7.37 8.91 -4.54
CA ALA A 32 -6.02 9.07 -3.99
C ALA A 32 -5.34 10.36 -4.47
N ALA A 33 -5.54 10.76 -5.72
CA ALA A 33 -5.02 12.03 -6.24
C ALA A 33 -5.66 13.23 -5.53
N VAL A 34 -6.99 13.23 -5.40
CA VAL A 34 -7.71 14.26 -4.62
C VAL A 34 -7.26 14.23 -3.16
N GLY A 35 -7.19 13.04 -2.57
CA GLY A 35 -6.76 12.85 -1.18
C GLY A 35 -5.35 13.34 -0.91
N MET A 36 -4.41 13.13 -1.83
CA MET A 36 -3.04 13.63 -1.77
C MET A 36 -3.00 15.16 -1.79
N ILE A 37 -3.78 15.80 -2.67
CA ILE A 37 -3.88 17.26 -2.74
C ILE A 37 -4.42 17.81 -1.42
N LEU A 38 -5.51 17.24 -0.91
CA LEU A 38 -6.11 17.67 0.36
C LEU A 38 -5.16 17.51 1.54
N LEU A 39 -4.46 16.37 1.63
CA LEU A 39 -3.43 16.14 2.65
C LEU A 39 -2.32 17.19 2.57
N GLY A 40 -1.82 17.48 1.36
CA GLY A 40 -0.78 18.49 1.14
C GLY A 40 -1.24 19.88 1.55
N MET A 41 -2.49 20.26 1.24
CA MET A 41 -3.07 21.55 1.63
C MET A 41 -3.19 21.69 3.15
N TRP A 42 -3.75 20.68 3.83
CA TRP A 42 -3.88 20.71 5.30
C TRP A 42 -2.53 20.66 6.00
N ALA A 43 -1.58 19.87 5.49
CA ALA A 43 -0.22 19.83 6.00
C ALA A 43 0.52 21.16 5.81
N TRP A 44 0.35 21.81 4.66
CA TRP A 44 0.89 23.16 4.43
C TRP A 44 0.34 24.19 5.42
N GLN A 45 -0.98 24.16 5.66
CA GLN A 45 -1.63 25.06 6.62
C GLN A 45 -1.15 24.84 8.06
N SER A 46 -0.70 23.64 8.41
CA SER A 46 -0.13 23.37 9.74
C SER A 46 1.21 24.08 10.00
N GLY A 47 1.88 24.60 8.97
CA GLY A 47 3.20 25.24 9.09
C GLY A 47 4.35 24.28 9.44
N ASN A 48 4.08 22.98 9.57
CA ASN A 48 5.06 21.97 9.94
C ASN A 48 5.59 21.23 8.70
N ILE A 49 6.88 21.41 8.40
CA ILE A 49 7.52 20.75 7.25
C ILE A 49 7.46 19.21 7.33
N TRP A 50 7.46 18.64 8.54
CA TRP A 50 7.41 17.20 8.74
C TRP A 50 6.04 16.63 8.40
N HIS A 51 4.97 17.38 8.69
CA HIS A 51 3.62 17.05 8.23
C HIS A 51 3.62 17.03 6.71
N LEU A 52 4.09 18.11 6.07
CA LEU A 52 4.08 18.24 4.61
C LEU A 52 4.84 17.10 3.94
N VAL A 53 6.08 16.84 4.34
CA VAL A 53 6.90 15.78 3.75
C VAL A 53 6.24 14.41 3.98
N GLY A 54 5.83 14.12 5.21
CA GLY A 54 5.24 12.83 5.56
C GLY A 54 3.95 12.55 4.80
N THR A 55 3.06 13.53 4.70
CA THR A 55 1.80 13.37 3.97
C THR A 55 1.97 13.38 2.46
N CYS A 56 2.94 14.13 1.92
CA CYS A 56 3.27 14.07 0.49
C CYS A 56 3.81 12.69 0.10
N VAL A 57 4.68 12.10 0.92
CA VAL A 57 5.19 10.74 0.70
C VAL A 57 4.04 9.74 0.72
N PHE A 58 3.20 9.74 1.77
CA PHE A 58 2.05 8.85 1.83
C PHE A 58 1.08 9.05 0.65
N GLY A 59 0.72 10.31 0.37
CA GLY A 59 -0.10 10.73 -0.76
C GLY A 59 0.39 10.18 -2.10
N LEU A 60 1.66 10.40 -2.40
CA LEU A 60 2.27 9.95 -3.65
C LEU A 60 2.27 8.42 -3.76
N THR A 61 2.60 7.71 -2.69
CA THR A 61 2.62 6.23 -2.71
C THR A 61 1.23 5.63 -2.93
N MET A 62 0.16 6.24 -2.40
CA MET A 62 -1.23 5.85 -2.71
C MET A 62 -1.52 6.02 -4.20
N VAL A 63 -1.23 7.21 -4.76
CA VAL A 63 -1.46 7.50 -6.19
C VAL A 63 -0.71 6.51 -7.06
N VAL A 64 0.56 6.26 -6.76
CA VAL A 64 1.40 5.32 -7.51
C VAL A 64 0.84 3.90 -7.47
N LEU A 65 0.41 3.40 -6.30
CA LEU A 65 -0.21 2.08 -6.19
C LEU A 65 -1.45 1.96 -7.08
N TYR A 66 -2.43 2.84 -6.86
CA TYR A 66 -3.70 2.70 -7.54
C TYR A 66 -3.58 2.96 -9.05
N ALA A 67 -2.72 3.90 -9.47
CA ALA A 67 -2.44 4.11 -10.89
C ALA A 67 -1.73 2.90 -11.52
N ALA A 68 -0.67 2.37 -10.90
CA ALA A 68 0.04 1.21 -11.44
C ALA A 68 -0.88 -0.01 -11.57
N SER A 69 -1.72 -0.24 -10.57
CA SER A 69 -2.69 -1.34 -10.58
C SER A 69 -3.77 -1.16 -11.66
N THR A 70 -4.30 0.05 -11.80
CA THR A 70 -5.28 0.38 -12.85
C THR A 70 -4.69 0.11 -14.23
N ILE A 71 -3.45 0.56 -14.47
CA ILE A 71 -2.79 0.37 -15.76
C ILE A 71 -2.51 -1.11 -15.99
N TYR A 72 -2.04 -1.85 -14.99
CA TYR A 72 -1.81 -3.30 -15.11
C TYR A 72 -3.07 -4.05 -15.57
N HIS A 73 -4.22 -3.76 -14.94
CA HIS A 73 -5.48 -4.42 -15.28
C HIS A 73 -6.09 -3.93 -16.59
N ALA A 74 -5.85 -2.66 -16.95
CA ALA A 74 -6.31 -2.10 -18.23
C ALA A 74 -5.49 -2.58 -19.44
N VAL A 75 -4.23 -3.02 -19.24
CA VAL A 75 -3.39 -3.54 -20.33
C VAL A 75 -3.99 -4.85 -20.86
N PRO A 76 -4.27 -4.95 -22.18
CA PRO A 76 -4.80 -6.16 -22.78
C PRO A 76 -3.85 -7.35 -22.69
N GLU A 77 -4.40 -8.56 -22.53
CA GLU A 77 -3.63 -9.82 -22.52
C GLU A 77 -2.81 -10.03 -23.81
N ALA A 78 -3.28 -9.49 -24.95
CA ALA A 78 -2.53 -9.54 -26.21
C ALA A 78 -1.17 -8.82 -26.14
N MET A 79 -0.97 -7.90 -25.17
CA MET A 79 0.26 -7.15 -24.96
C MET A 79 1.10 -7.74 -23.82
N GLN A 80 1.39 -9.05 -23.88
CA GLN A 80 2.01 -9.81 -22.79
C GLN A 80 3.24 -9.13 -22.17
N SER A 81 4.16 -8.61 -22.98
CA SER A 81 5.38 -7.94 -22.49
C SER A 81 5.07 -6.68 -21.66
N ALA A 82 4.06 -5.91 -22.05
CA ALA A 82 3.62 -4.73 -21.31
C ALA A 82 2.87 -5.15 -20.04
N LYS A 83 1.99 -6.16 -20.12
CA LYS A 83 1.25 -6.72 -18.99
C LYS A 83 2.19 -7.20 -17.89
N CYS A 84 3.22 -7.97 -18.24
CA CYS A 84 4.25 -8.43 -17.30
C CYS A 84 5.02 -7.28 -16.64
N ARG A 85 5.30 -6.19 -17.38
CA ARG A 85 6.01 -5.03 -16.82
C ARG A 85 5.14 -4.26 -15.82
N TRP A 86 3.90 -3.97 -16.19
CA TRP A 86 2.96 -3.28 -15.31
C TRP A 86 2.58 -4.12 -14.10
N GLN A 87 2.54 -5.44 -14.23
CA GLN A 87 2.37 -6.36 -13.10
C GLN A 87 3.47 -6.18 -12.05
N ARG A 88 4.72 -6.00 -12.48
CA ARG A 88 5.85 -5.76 -11.56
C ARG A 88 5.75 -4.39 -10.90
N TYR A 89 5.32 -3.37 -11.64
CA TYR A 89 5.09 -2.04 -11.06
C TYR A 89 3.96 -2.04 -10.03
N ASP A 90 2.84 -2.70 -10.33
CA ASP A 90 1.73 -2.91 -9.41
C ASP A 90 2.19 -3.60 -8.11
N GLN A 91 2.92 -4.71 -8.24
CA GLN A 91 3.44 -5.44 -7.08
C GLN A 91 4.52 -4.66 -6.32
N SER A 92 5.34 -3.88 -7.01
CA SER A 92 6.32 -2.97 -6.39
C SER A 92 5.64 -1.84 -5.61
N ALA A 93 4.53 -1.33 -6.11
CA ALA A 93 3.85 -0.20 -5.50
C ALA A 93 3.19 -0.53 -4.16
N ILE A 94 2.89 -1.81 -3.89
CA ILE A 94 2.43 -2.25 -2.56
C ILE A 94 3.53 -2.04 -1.51
N PHE A 95 4.80 -2.33 -1.84
CA PHE A 95 5.93 -2.05 -0.95
C PHE A 95 6.04 -0.55 -0.64
N LEU A 96 5.89 0.29 -1.67
CA LEU A 96 5.91 1.74 -1.54
C LEU A 96 4.78 2.24 -0.64
N LEU A 97 3.54 1.76 -0.84
CA LEU A 97 2.41 2.19 -0.03
C LEU A 97 2.61 1.82 1.44
N ILE A 98 3.10 0.61 1.74
CA ILE A 98 3.33 0.19 3.13
C ILE A 98 4.39 1.08 3.79
N ALA A 99 5.51 1.36 3.13
CA ALA A 99 6.51 2.27 3.71
C ALA A 99 5.98 3.73 3.80
N GLY A 100 5.24 4.17 2.78
CA GLY A 100 4.61 5.47 2.73
C GLY A 100 3.60 5.69 3.86
N SER A 101 2.82 4.68 4.24
CA SER A 101 1.82 4.80 5.31
C SER A 101 2.41 4.99 6.70
N TYR A 102 3.65 4.58 6.94
CA TYR A 102 4.36 4.81 8.21
C TYR A 102 4.92 6.23 8.31
N THR A 103 5.31 6.78 7.16
CA THR A 103 6.08 8.03 7.08
C THR A 103 5.41 9.22 7.77
N PRO A 104 4.11 9.54 7.56
CA PRO A 104 3.48 10.70 8.22
C PRO A 104 3.43 10.56 9.74
N PHE A 105 3.17 9.37 10.28
CA PHE A 105 3.13 9.15 11.73
C PHE A 105 4.50 9.32 12.38
N ILE A 106 5.54 8.75 11.76
CA ILE A 106 6.88 8.80 12.34
C ILE A 106 7.46 10.21 12.26
N LEU A 107 7.38 10.85 11.09
CA LEU A 107 7.94 12.20 10.92
C LEU A 107 7.23 13.24 11.79
N SER A 108 5.93 13.09 12.02
CA SER A 108 5.13 14.08 12.75
C SER A 108 5.11 13.82 14.25
N ASN A 109 4.87 12.57 14.68
CA ASN A 109 4.55 12.24 16.08
C ASN A 109 5.65 11.44 16.80
N MET A 110 6.54 10.75 16.08
CA MET A 110 7.46 9.79 16.69
C MET A 110 8.90 9.92 16.18
N ARG A 111 9.46 11.14 16.24
CA ARG A 111 10.86 11.43 15.88
C ARG A 111 11.87 10.98 16.94
N THR A 112 11.65 9.80 17.53
CA THR A 112 12.53 9.15 18.51
C THR A 112 13.46 8.17 17.79
N PRO A 113 14.54 7.67 18.44
CA PRO A 113 15.41 6.66 17.84
C PRO A 113 14.66 5.43 17.33
N ILE A 114 13.69 4.94 18.10
CA ILE A 114 12.85 3.79 17.73
C ILE A 114 12.03 4.10 16.47
N GLY A 115 11.43 5.29 16.39
CA GLY A 115 10.67 5.71 15.21
C GLY A 115 11.53 5.78 13.96
N TRP A 116 12.73 6.38 14.04
CA TRP A 116 13.67 6.41 12.92
C TRP A 116 14.16 5.02 12.52
N THR A 117 14.42 4.13 13.47
CA THR A 117 14.78 2.73 13.20
C THR A 117 13.66 2.01 12.46
N LEU A 118 12.40 2.18 12.90
CA LEU A 118 11.25 1.60 12.24
C LEU A 118 11.06 2.15 10.83
N LEU A 119 11.19 3.46 10.63
CA LEU A 119 11.10 4.09 9.32
C LEU A 119 12.18 3.57 8.37
N ALA A 120 13.44 3.52 8.84
CA ALA A 120 14.54 2.98 8.06
C ALA A 120 14.30 1.50 7.69
N PHE A 121 13.83 0.70 8.65
CA PHE A 121 13.50 -0.70 8.43
C PHE A 121 12.46 -0.87 7.32
N VAL A 122 11.29 -0.20 7.42
CA VAL A 122 10.23 -0.37 6.42
C VAL A 122 10.66 0.12 5.04
N TRP A 123 11.41 1.22 4.94
CA TRP A 123 11.90 1.73 3.65
C TRP A 123 13.00 0.85 3.04
N ILE A 124 13.94 0.32 3.83
CA ILE A 124 14.96 -0.60 3.34
C ILE A 124 14.31 -1.88 2.81
N VAL A 125 13.40 -2.47 3.57
CA VAL A 125 12.69 -3.68 3.15
C VAL A 125 11.84 -3.40 1.90
N ALA A 126 11.18 -2.23 1.82
CA ALA A 126 10.45 -1.82 0.63
C ALA A 126 11.36 -1.75 -0.61
N LEU A 127 12.51 -1.07 -0.51
CA LEU A 127 13.46 -0.93 -1.61
C LEU A 127 14.02 -2.29 -2.06
N VAL A 128 14.38 -3.15 -1.11
CA VAL A 128 14.81 -4.53 -1.41
C VAL A 128 13.70 -5.32 -2.10
N GLY A 129 12.46 -5.21 -1.62
CA GLY A 129 11.30 -5.84 -2.22
C GLY A 129 11.03 -5.37 -3.65
N ILE A 130 11.09 -4.07 -3.89
CA ILE A 130 10.94 -3.45 -5.22
C ILE A 130 12.03 -3.94 -6.17
N VAL A 131 13.30 -3.91 -5.74
CA VAL A 131 14.41 -4.42 -6.56
C VAL A 131 14.20 -5.90 -6.86
N GLY A 132 13.76 -6.70 -5.87
CA GLY A 132 13.47 -8.12 -6.05
C GLY A 132 12.36 -8.41 -7.06
N GLU A 133 11.34 -7.55 -7.11
CA GLU A 133 10.22 -7.65 -8.06
C GLU A 133 10.64 -7.20 -9.48
N LEU A 134 11.35 -6.07 -9.59
CA LEU A 134 11.83 -5.54 -10.87
C LEU A 134 12.88 -6.44 -11.53
N THR A 135 13.69 -7.16 -10.74
CA THR A 135 14.73 -8.09 -11.21
C THR A 135 14.26 -9.54 -11.35
N GLU A 136 12.96 -9.82 -11.18
CA GLU A 136 12.36 -11.16 -11.30
C GLU A 136 12.96 -12.21 -10.34
N ARG A 137 13.60 -11.76 -9.25
CA ARG A 137 14.16 -12.65 -8.23
C ARG A 137 13.09 -13.19 -7.29
N THR A 138 11.97 -12.50 -7.16
CA THR A 138 10.85 -12.90 -6.29
C THR A 138 9.73 -13.57 -7.10
N ASN A 139 9.85 -14.87 -7.36
CA ASN A 139 8.85 -15.62 -8.12
C ASN A 139 7.71 -16.22 -7.25
N SER A 140 7.80 -16.11 -5.92
CA SER A 140 6.82 -16.71 -5.01
C SER A 140 5.86 -15.65 -4.46
N THR A 141 4.59 -15.74 -4.88
CA THR A 141 3.51 -14.90 -4.32
C THR A 141 3.43 -15.00 -2.79
N LYS A 142 3.65 -16.19 -2.21
CA LYS A 142 3.59 -16.39 -0.76
C LYS A 142 4.69 -15.65 -0.02
N ILE A 143 5.92 -15.67 -0.54
CA ILE A 143 7.06 -14.96 0.05
C ILE A 143 6.76 -13.46 0.04
N ARG A 144 6.33 -12.94 -1.10
CA ARG A 144 6.02 -11.51 -1.25
C ARG A 144 4.93 -11.04 -0.29
N VAL A 145 3.81 -11.79 -0.21
CA VAL A 145 2.74 -11.53 0.75
C VAL A 145 3.25 -11.60 2.20
N GLY A 146 4.12 -12.57 2.51
CA GLY A 146 4.74 -12.67 3.82
C GLY A 146 5.58 -11.43 4.17
N ILE A 147 6.36 -10.89 3.21
CA ILE A 147 7.11 -9.66 3.42
C ILE A 147 6.17 -8.46 3.61
N TYR A 148 5.10 -8.35 2.81
CA TYR A 148 4.11 -7.28 2.99
C TYR A 148 3.49 -7.29 4.40
N LEU A 149 3.09 -8.47 4.89
CA LEU A 149 2.52 -8.61 6.23
C LEU A 149 3.56 -8.30 7.30
N LEU A 150 4.79 -8.79 7.15
CA LEU A 150 5.88 -8.49 8.07
C LEU A 150 6.17 -7.00 8.15
N MET A 151 6.20 -6.30 7.02
CA MET A 151 6.32 -4.84 7.00
C MET A 151 5.10 -4.18 7.63
N GLY A 152 3.89 -4.58 7.25
CA GLY A 152 2.64 -3.99 7.72
C GLY A 152 2.45 -4.09 9.24
N TRP A 153 2.88 -5.20 9.85
CA TRP A 153 2.79 -5.44 11.29
C TRP A 153 4.04 -5.04 12.09
N SER A 154 5.08 -4.52 11.42
CA SER A 154 6.33 -4.10 12.09
C SER A 154 6.13 -2.96 13.09
N CYS A 155 5.05 -2.18 12.96
CA CYS A 155 4.65 -1.17 13.95
C CYS A 155 4.48 -1.75 15.36
N LEU A 156 4.15 -3.05 15.51
CA LEU A 156 4.01 -3.70 16.81
C LEU A 156 5.34 -3.69 17.60
N MET A 157 6.48 -3.65 16.93
CA MET A 157 7.79 -3.54 17.58
C MET A 157 7.97 -2.20 18.30
N ALA A 158 7.24 -1.17 17.88
CA ALA A 158 7.25 0.16 18.46
C ALA A 158 5.91 0.51 19.13
N ILE A 159 5.08 -0.48 19.48
CA ILE A 159 3.71 -0.23 19.96
C ILE A 159 3.67 0.62 21.23
N GLY A 160 4.61 0.42 22.17
CA GLY A 160 4.70 1.21 23.40
C GLY A 160 4.82 2.70 23.12
N PRO A 161 5.90 3.16 22.46
CA PRO A 161 6.05 4.56 22.06
C PRO A 161 4.91 5.08 21.19
N ILE A 162 4.34 4.25 20.31
CA ILE A 162 3.21 4.65 19.45
C ILE A 162 1.96 4.99 20.29
N LEU A 163 1.67 4.19 21.32
CA LEU A 163 0.52 4.41 22.20
C LEU A 163 0.63 5.69 23.04
N GLU A 164 1.84 6.21 23.25
CA GLU A 164 2.07 7.45 23.98
C GLU A 164 1.82 8.70 23.11
N VAL A 165 1.97 8.58 21.79
CA VAL A 165 1.92 9.73 20.87
C VAL A 165 0.70 9.76 19.96
N ILE A 166 0.00 8.63 19.80
CA ILE A 166 -1.23 8.52 19.01
C ILE A 166 -2.42 8.22 19.94
N PRO A 167 -3.47 9.05 19.95
CA PRO A 167 -4.69 8.78 20.72
C PRO A 167 -5.31 7.42 20.38
N ALA A 168 -5.98 6.80 21.36
CA ALA A 168 -6.57 5.46 21.21
C ALA A 168 -7.52 5.34 19.99
N ALA A 169 -8.25 6.40 19.65
CA ALA A 169 -9.11 6.40 18.48
C ALA A 169 -8.33 6.37 17.14
N GLY A 170 -7.18 7.06 17.06
CA GLY A 170 -6.26 6.95 15.93
C GLY A 170 -5.64 5.55 15.82
N MET A 171 -5.30 4.95 16.95
CA MET A 171 -4.83 3.56 17.01
C MET A 171 -5.90 2.57 16.55
N GLY A 172 -7.17 2.81 16.89
CA GLY A 172 -8.30 2.04 16.38
C GLY A 172 -8.38 2.07 14.86
N LEU A 173 -8.20 3.24 14.23
CA LEU A 173 -8.17 3.36 12.77
C LEU A 173 -6.98 2.61 12.15
N ILE A 174 -5.77 2.73 12.72
CA ILE A 174 -4.59 1.99 12.24
C ILE A 174 -4.82 0.48 12.35
N ALA A 175 -5.37 0.01 13.47
CA ALA A 175 -5.67 -1.40 13.68
C ALA A 175 -6.73 -1.91 12.70
N LEU A 176 -7.82 -1.15 12.48
CA LEU A 176 -8.83 -1.47 11.47
C LEU A 176 -8.24 -1.52 10.06
N GLY A 177 -7.34 -0.59 9.73
CA GLY A 177 -6.62 -0.60 8.46
C GLY A 177 -5.73 -1.83 8.28
N GLY A 178 -4.92 -2.16 9.30
CA GLY A 178 -4.07 -3.36 9.30
C GLY A 178 -4.88 -4.67 9.23
N ALA A 179 -6.03 -4.71 9.92
CA ALA A 179 -6.97 -5.81 9.83
C ALA A 179 -7.59 -5.92 8.42
N ALA A 180 -8.01 -4.81 7.81
CA ALA A 180 -8.55 -4.81 6.45
C ALA A 180 -7.53 -5.34 5.44
N TYR A 181 -6.28 -4.90 5.49
CA TYR A 181 -5.21 -5.45 4.64
C TYR A 181 -5.00 -6.95 4.88
N SER A 182 -4.94 -7.38 6.14
CA SER A 182 -4.68 -8.78 6.49
C SER A 182 -5.83 -9.70 6.06
N LEU A 183 -7.08 -9.29 6.27
CA LEU A 183 -8.27 -10.00 5.82
C LEU A 183 -8.36 -10.05 4.30
N GLY A 184 -8.01 -8.96 3.63
CA GLY A 184 -7.92 -8.91 2.18
C GLY A 184 -7.01 -10.02 1.62
N VAL A 185 -5.89 -10.31 2.27
CA VAL A 185 -4.92 -11.31 1.80
C VAL A 185 -5.58 -12.68 1.63
N VAL A 186 -6.58 -13.00 2.47
CA VAL A 186 -7.36 -14.24 2.34
C VAL A 186 -8.04 -14.31 0.98
N PHE A 187 -8.72 -13.24 0.56
CA PHE A 187 -9.37 -13.15 -0.75
C PHE A 187 -8.37 -13.11 -1.90
N PHE A 188 -7.24 -12.44 -1.72
CA PHE A 188 -6.16 -12.43 -2.71
C PHE A 188 -5.63 -13.85 -3.00
N LEU A 189 -5.46 -14.67 -1.97
CA LEU A 189 -4.98 -16.05 -2.10
C LEU A 189 -6.08 -17.04 -2.54
N TRP A 190 -7.35 -16.68 -2.40
CA TRP A 190 -8.49 -17.52 -2.78
C TRP A 190 -8.80 -17.51 -4.29
N ARG A 191 -7.84 -17.98 -5.10
CA ARG A 191 -7.90 -17.95 -6.58
C ARG A 191 -9.10 -18.68 -7.23
N GLN A 192 -9.75 -19.58 -6.50
CA GLN A 192 -10.94 -20.30 -6.97
C GLN A 192 -12.23 -19.47 -6.91
N LEU A 193 -12.28 -18.44 -6.05
CA LEU A 193 -13.43 -17.56 -5.93
C LEU A 193 -13.48 -16.61 -7.14
N ARG A 194 -14.66 -16.40 -7.74
CA ARG A 194 -14.82 -15.42 -8.82
C ARG A 194 -14.72 -13.99 -8.25
N TYR A 195 -14.05 -13.08 -8.96
CA TYR A 195 -13.78 -11.70 -8.51
C TYR A 195 -12.96 -11.58 -7.22
N HIS A 196 -12.24 -12.64 -6.81
CA HIS A 196 -11.45 -12.63 -5.58
C HIS A 196 -10.43 -11.47 -5.53
N HIS A 197 -9.86 -11.10 -6.68
CA HIS A 197 -8.91 -9.99 -6.78
C HIS A 197 -9.58 -8.61 -6.66
N ALA A 198 -10.77 -8.43 -7.22
CA ALA A 198 -11.55 -7.21 -7.05
C ALA A 198 -12.00 -7.05 -5.59
N VAL A 199 -12.37 -8.14 -4.90
CA VAL A 199 -12.65 -8.10 -3.46
C VAL A 199 -11.41 -7.71 -2.68
N TRP A 200 -10.24 -8.27 -3.02
CA TRP A 200 -8.96 -7.83 -2.47
C TRP A 200 -8.73 -6.32 -2.64
N HIS A 201 -9.00 -5.76 -3.83
CA HIS A 201 -8.92 -4.31 -4.07
C HIS A 201 -9.76 -3.51 -3.08
N LEU A 202 -11.00 -3.93 -2.83
CA LEU A 202 -11.87 -3.24 -1.87
C LEU A 202 -11.29 -3.23 -0.45
N PHE A 203 -10.66 -4.34 -0.02
CA PHE A 203 -9.97 -4.39 1.27
C PHE A 203 -8.72 -3.50 1.32
N VAL A 204 -7.96 -3.41 0.22
CA VAL A 204 -6.80 -2.49 0.12
C VAL A 204 -7.25 -1.04 0.18
N ILE A 205 -8.33 -0.69 -0.51
CA ILE A 205 -8.94 0.64 -0.49
C ILE A 205 -9.42 0.98 0.92
N ALA A 206 -10.14 0.07 1.58
CA ALA A 206 -10.61 0.26 2.95
C ALA A 206 -9.43 0.42 3.93
N GLY A 207 -8.40 -0.41 3.80
CA GLY A 207 -7.17 -0.31 4.59
C GLY A 207 -6.50 1.05 4.43
N THR A 208 -6.37 1.53 3.20
CA THR A 208 -5.80 2.84 2.89
C THR A 208 -6.67 3.97 3.43
N ALA A 209 -7.99 3.88 3.30
CA ALA A 209 -8.92 4.88 3.80
C ALA A 209 -8.83 5.03 5.32
N PHE A 210 -8.74 3.93 6.08
CA PHE A 210 -8.54 4.01 7.52
C PHE A 210 -7.21 4.67 7.91
N HIS A 211 -6.11 4.35 7.21
CA HIS A 211 -4.82 5.01 7.43
C HIS A 211 -4.87 6.49 7.05
N TYR A 212 -5.55 6.84 5.96
CA TYR A 212 -5.78 8.21 5.53
C TYR A 212 -6.53 9.00 6.59
N MET A 213 -7.64 8.46 7.11
CA MET A 213 -8.39 9.06 8.20
C MET A 213 -7.54 9.22 9.46
N ALA A 214 -6.71 8.21 9.79
CA ALA A 214 -5.80 8.30 10.92
C ALA A 214 -4.81 9.47 10.78
N VAL A 215 -4.25 9.68 9.59
CA VAL A 215 -3.37 10.83 9.31
C VAL A 215 -4.13 12.15 9.42
N VAL A 216 -5.30 12.26 8.79
CA VAL A 216 -6.10 13.50 8.79
C VAL A 216 -6.54 13.90 10.19
N TYR A 217 -7.00 12.96 11.00
CA TYR A 217 -7.60 13.27 12.31
C TYR A 217 -6.63 13.23 13.48
N TYR A 218 -5.52 12.48 13.39
CA TYR A 218 -4.65 12.24 14.53
C TYR A 218 -3.17 12.55 14.29
N VAL A 219 -2.77 12.84 13.05
CA VAL A 219 -1.40 13.31 12.74
C VAL A 219 -1.41 14.81 12.51
N LEU A 220 -2.19 15.29 11.54
CA LEU A 220 -2.19 16.71 11.16
C LEU A 220 -2.66 17.66 12.30
N PRO A 221 -3.70 17.35 13.09
CA PRO A 221 -4.15 18.24 14.16
C PRO A 221 -3.25 18.22 15.41
N ALA A 222 -2.44 17.17 15.57
CA ALA A 222 -1.71 16.91 16.81
C ALA A 222 -0.48 17.80 17.03
N ALA A 223 -0.10 18.67 16.08
CA ALA A 223 1.08 19.54 16.22
C ALA A 223 0.79 20.96 16.74
N VAL A 224 -0.34 21.17 17.43
CA VAL A 224 -0.66 22.45 18.11
C VAL A 224 -0.49 22.33 19.64
N ALA A 225 0.43 21.48 20.11
CA ALA A 225 0.78 21.38 21.52
C ALA A 225 2.23 21.79 21.76
#